data_AF-A0ABD1Z8B0-F1
#
_entry.id   AF-A0ABD1Z8B0-F1
#
_cell.length_a   1.000
_cell.length_b   1.000
_cell.length_c   1.000
_cell.angle_alpha   90.00
_cell.angle_beta   90.00
_cell.angle_gamma   90.00
#
_symmetry.space_group_name_H-M   'P 1'
#
loop_
_entity.id
_entity.type
_entity.pdbx_description
1 polymer ?
#
loop_
_entity_poly.entity_id
_entity_poly.type
_entity_poly.pdbx_seq_one_letter_code
_entity_poly.pdbx_strand_id
1 'polypeptide(L)'
;MEGKAITTEIIRGAVKVEGLVAEVCEERKKTIPLRLISHLTTLRKLKVVYFRQFRKLRLLVLSGNPISKDPEYRLFVIAFMRNLFYLDHKLCFKHQIDQAKDEYQDELQELKEKELQEEEDIKSRLAKRAETELYKKANLIGLDGLFDKMLKDDPEHAKLSEVPTLLEGLEEMREKHQTTTAELKGLIIDLYYKEQAEIKLWQSAMTEDVDKKDEESRTLVNKFEEVKKKTIQEAFQDRAFGEEKLKNLLVENDAMQYNLMEIEVVCFDQVQHLWRLFEEAFYSMIDNGKQHFNN
;
A
#
# COMPACT_ATOMS: atom_id res chain seq x y z
N MET A 1 -22.59 33.24 -6.45
CA MET A 1 -22.02 32.68 -5.22
C MET A 1 -21.53 31.29 -5.50
N GLU A 2 -20.27 31.10 -5.16
CA GLU A 2 -19.36 30.09 -5.68
C GLU A 2 -19.69 28.68 -5.18
N GLY A 3 -19.54 27.73 -6.09
CA GLY A 3 -19.64 26.30 -5.83
C GLY A 3 -18.81 25.55 -6.87
N LYS A 4 -17.53 25.94 -7.02
CA LYS A 4 -16.58 25.14 -7.80
C LYS A 4 -16.17 23.92 -6.97
N ALA A 5 -16.68 22.76 -7.36
CA ALA A 5 -16.04 21.47 -7.14
C ALA A 5 -16.40 20.56 -8.31
N ILE A 6 -15.57 20.62 -9.35
CA ILE A 6 -15.54 19.67 -10.46
C ILE A 6 -14.23 18.88 -10.31
N THR A 7 -14.33 17.55 -10.20
CA THR A 7 -13.34 16.46 -10.45
C THR A 7 -13.65 15.28 -9.54
N THR A 8 -13.79 14.06 -10.05
CA THR A 8 -12.76 13.27 -10.76
C THR A 8 -13.17 12.86 -12.18
N GLU A 9 -13.02 13.70 -13.21
CA GLU A 9 -13.51 13.58 -14.63
C GLU A 9 -14.93 14.24 -14.82
N ILE A 10 -15.61 14.07 -15.96
CA ILE A 10 -17.04 14.38 -16.17
C ILE A 10 -17.94 13.12 -16.34
N ILE A 11 -17.68 11.88 -15.88
CA ILE A 11 -16.49 11.16 -15.43
C ILE A 11 -16.46 9.87 -16.23
N ARG A 12 -15.71 9.89 -17.32
CA ARG A 12 -15.86 9.13 -18.57
C ARG A 12 -16.92 9.61 -19.53
N GLY A 13 -17.87 10.43 -19.10
CA GLY A 13 -18.97 10.93 -19.94
C GLY A 13 -20.03 9.85 -20.18
N ALA A 14 -21.13 9.91 -19.44
CA ALA A 14 -22.41 9.23 -19.69
C ALA A 14 -22.36 7.83 -20.35
N VAL A 15 -22.08 6.77 -19.58
CA VAL A 15 -22.35 5.36 -19.94
C VAL A 15 -21.69 4.93 -21.26
N LYS A 16 -20.36 4.86 -21.30
CA LYS A 16 -19.67 3.90 -22.17
C LYS A 16 -18.68 3.08 -21.35
N VAL A 17 -19.00 1.81 -21.28
CA VAL A 17 -18.24 0.74 -20.64
C VAL A 17 -16.90 0.62 -21.35
N GLU A 18 -15.80 0.64 -20.59
CA GLU A 18 -14.64 -0.26 -20.73
C GLU A 18 -13.57 0.11 -19.70
N GLY A 19 -13.36 -0.78 -18.73
CA GLY A 19 -12.17 -0.88 -17.87
C GLY A 19 -11.78 0.35 -17.03
N LEU A 20 -12.11 0.37 -15.74
CA LEU A 20 -11.14 0.69 -14.66
C LEU A 20 -11.73 0.43 -13.28
N VAL A 21 -10.79 0.19 -12.36
CA VAL A 21 -10.87 -0.49 -11.08
C VAL A 21 -11.41 0.44 -9.98
N ALA A 22 -12.25 -0.12 -9.10
CA ALA A 22 -13.00 0.58 -8.05
C ALA A 22 -12.16 1.18 -6.90
N GLU A 23 -10.83 1.02 -6.91
CA GLU A 23 -9.98 1.20 -5.72
C GLU A 23 -9.69 2.66 -5.32
N VAL A 24 -9.96 3.66 -6.18
CA VAL A 24 -9.52 5.05 -5.92
C VAL A 24 -10.62 5.96 -5.35
N CYS A 25 -11.87 5.51 -5.25
CA CYS A 25 -13.00 6.39 -4.91
C CYS A 25 -13.42 6.38 -3.42
N GLU A 26 -12.82 5.57 -2.56
CA GLU A 26 -13.31 5.38 -1.18
C GLU A 26 -12.97 6.52 -0.19
N GLU A 27 -12.05 7.44 -0.52
CA GLU A 27 -11.42 8.29 0.50
C GLU A 27 -11.98 9.71 0.71
N ARG A 28 -12.93 10.21 -0.09
CA ARG A 28 -13.41 11.59 0.11
C ARG A 28 -14.91 11.67 0.36
N LYS A 29 -15.27 12.19 1.54
CA LYS A 29 -16.61 12.66 1.94
C LYS A 29 -17.07 13.80 1.01
N LYS A 30 -17.39 13.51 -0.24
CA LYS A 30 -17.89 14.50 -1.19
C LYS A 30 -19.32 14.16 -1.57
N THR A 31 -20.23 15.07 -1.25
CA THR A 31 -21.55 15.18 -1.89
C THR A 31 -21.35 15.38 -3.38
N ILE A 32 -21.93 14.52 -4.22
CA ILE A 32 -21.83 14.62 -5.69
C ILE A 32 -23.14 15.20 -6.21
N PRO A 33 -23.22 16.49 -6.55
CA PRO A 33 -24.40 17.07 -7.19
C PRO A 33 -24.42 16.69 -8.68
N LEU A 34 -25.27 15.72 -9.06
CA LEU A 34 -25.41 15.24 -10.45
C LEU A 34 -26.35 16.13 -11.31
N ARG A 35 -26.27 17.46 -11.18
CA ARG A 35 -27.12 18.40 -11.92
C ARG A 35 -26.90 18.45 -13.45
N LEU A 36 -25.94 17.69 -13.99
CA LEU A 36 -25.51 17.77 -15.39
C LEU A 36 -25.66 16.47 -16.21
N ILE A 37 -26.26 15.39 -15.67
CA ILE A 37 -26.55 14.19 -16.48
C ILE A 37 -27.95 14.32 -17.10
N SER A 38 -28.11 15.20 -18.08
CA SER A 38 -29.24 15.09 -19.01
C SER A 38 -29.10 13.75 -19.78
N HIS A 39 -30.20 13.04 -20.00
CA HIS A 39 -30.31 11.75 -20.72
C HIS A 39 -30.29 10.44 -19.92
N LEU A 40 -30.69 10.44 -18.64
CA LEU A 40 -31.21 9.22 -18.02
C LEU A 40 -32.70 9.03 -18.42
N THR A 41 -32.94 8.68 -19.68
CA THR A 41 -34.28 8.64 -20.29
C THR A 41 -35.09 7.37 -19.99
N THR A 42 -34.51 6.37 -19.30
CA THR A 42 -35.23 5.12 -18.99
C THR A 42 -34.66 4.43 -17.75
N LEU A 43 -35.54 4.02 -16.82
CA LEU A 43 -35.25 3.09 -15.73
C LEU A 43 -34.89 1.72 -16.34
N ARG A 44 -33.61 1.47 -16.58
CA ARG A 44 -33.11 0.09 -16.59
C ARG A 44 -32.40 -0.13 -15.26
N LYS A 45 -32.77 -1.20 -14.56
CA LYS A 45 -32.24 -1.64 -13.25
C LYS A 45 -30.72 -1.42 -13.12
N LEU A 46 -29.97 -1.64 -14.20
CA LEU A 46 -28.52 -1.42 -14.31
C LEU A 46 -28.00 -0.04 -13.84
N LYS A 47 -28.73 1.07 -14.04
CA LYS A 47 -28.15 2.41 -13.82
C LYS A 47 -28.21 2.90 -12.38
N VAL A 48 -29.22 2.48 -11.61
CA VAL A 48 -29.33 2.81 -10.18
C VAL A 48 -28.42 1.91 -9.35
N VAL A 49 -28.31 0.62 -9.74
CA VAL A 49 -27.38 -0.34 -9.14
C VAL A 49 -25.93 0.13 -9.23
N TYR A 50 -25.54 0.86 -10.28
CA TYR A 50 -24.19 1.43 -10.39
C TYR A 50 -23.82 2.34 -9.20
N PHE A 51 -24.76 3.13 -8.69
CA PHE A 51 -24.50 4.02 -7.55
C PHE A 51 -24.30 3.24 -6.23
N ARG A 52 -24.66 1.96 -6.18
CA ARG A 52 -24.49 1.08 -5.03
C ARG A 52 -23.02 0.76 -4.73
N GLN A 53 -22.11 0.98 -5.68
CA GLN A 53 -20.65 0.89 -5.48
C GLN A 53 -20.14 1.96 -4.49
N PHE A 54 -20.81 3.11 -4.38
CA PHE A 54 -20.42 4.18 -3.49
C PHE A 54 -20.95 3.95 -2.05
N ARG A 55 -20.24 3.11 -1.28
CA ARG A 55 -20.62 2.73 0.10
C ARG A 55 -20.86 3.90 1.07
N LYS A 56 -20.24 5.06 0.81
CA LYS A 56 -20.32 6.26 1.65
C LYS A 56 -21.29 7.33 1.11
N LEU A 57 -22.06 7.05 0.05
CA LEU A 57 -22.97 8.04 -0.54
C LEU A 57 -24.21 8.23 0.34
N ARG A 58 -24.34 9.44 0.92
CA ARG A 58 -25.44 9.79 1.85
C ARG A 58 -26.48 10.75 1.27
N LEU A 59 -26.14 11.48 0.22
CA LEU A 59 -27.00 12.47 -0.40
C LEU A 59 -26.93 12.31 -1.92
N LEU A 60 -28.10 12.16 -2.55
CA LEU A 60 -28.25 12.00 -3.98
C LEU A 60 -29.30 12.98 -4.49
N VAL A 61 -28.98 13.70 -5.57
CA VAL A 61 -29.89 14.66 -6.23
C VAL A 61 -29.99 14.26 -7.69
N LEU A 62 -31.18 13.83 -8.11
CA LEU A 62 -31.55 13.52 -9.49
C LEU A 62 -32.72 14.39 -9.98
N SER A 63 -33.11 15.42 -9.22
CA SER A 63 -34.09 16.43 -9.61
C SER A 63 -33.74 17.05 -10.97
N GLY A 64 -34.70 17.06 -11.91
CA GLY A 64 -34.49 17.57 -13.27
C GLY A 64 -34.25 16.49 -14.32
N ASN A 65 -34.12 15.22 -13.91
CA ASN A 65 -34.03 14.09 -14.84
C ASN A 65 -35.42 13.53 -15.19
N PRO A 66 -35.61 12.92 -16.39
CA PRO A 66 -36.86 12.26 -16.76
C PRO A 66 -37.32 11.20 -15.75
N ILE A 67 -36.38 10.59 -15.02
CA ILE A 67 -36.64 9.62 -13.95
C ILE A 67 -37.46 10.23 -12.80
N SER A 68 -37.27 11.52 -12.49
CA SER A 68 -38.00 12.19 -11.41
C SER A 68 -39.50 12.39 -11.70
N LYS A 69 -39.96 12.05 -12.91
CA LYS A 69 -41.38 12.09 -13.32
C LYS A 69 -42.14 10.80 -12.98
N ASP A 70 -41.44 9.72 -12.67
CA ASP A 70 -42.05 8.44 -12.31
C ASP A 70 -42.51 8.46 -10.84
N PRO A 71 -43.76 8.07 -10.52
CA PRO A 71 -44.23 7.98 -9.14
C PRO A 71 -43.44 6.97 -8.29
N GLU A 72 -42.92 5.89 -8.87
CA GLU A 72 -42.24 4.81 -8.14
C GLU A 72 -40.72 5.03 -8.01
N TYR A 73 -40.18 6.02 -8.72
CA TYR A 73 -38.75 6.35 -8.71
C TYR A 73 -38.18 6.55 -7.31
N ARG A 74 -38.94 7.18 -6.40
CA ARG A 74 -38.47 7.47 -5.05
C ARG A 74 -38.27 6.20 -4.24
N LEU A 75 -39.22 5.26 -4.29
CA LEU A 75 -39.09 3.98 -3.58
C LEU A 75 -37.99 3.13 -4.21
N PHE A 76 -37.94 3.08 -5.54
CA PHE A 76 -36.91 2.34 -6.26
C PHE A 76 -35.49 2.79 -5.87
N VAL A 77 -35.20 4.09 -5.92
CA VAL A 77 -33.86 4.59 -5.54
C VAL A 77 -33.55 4.37 -4.06
N ILE A 78 -34.55 4.43 -3.19
CA ILE A 78 -34.36 4.15 -1.76
C ILE A 78 -34.06 2.66 -1.53
N ALA A 79 -34.72 1.74 -2.25
CA ALA A 79 -34.51 0.30 -2.15
C ALA A 79 -33.07 -0.11 -2.54
N PHE A 80 -32.63 0.33 -3.73
CA PHE A 80 -31.37 -0.13 -4.32
C PHE A 80 -30.12 0.54 -3.74
N MET A 81 -30.26 1.59 -2.92
CA MET A 81 -29.14 2.31 -2.31
C MET A 81 -28.86 1.84 -0.88
N ARG A 82 -27.59 1.57 -0.55
CA ARG A 82 -27.19 1.05 0.77
C ARG A 82 -27.37 2.06 1.93
N ASN A 83 -26.89 3.31 1.78
CA ASN A 83 -26.72 4.26 2.90
C ASN A 83 -27.24 5.68 2.60
N LEU A 84 -28.40 5.80 1.95
CA LEU A 84 -28.96 7.10 1.54
C LEU A 84 -29.77 7.77 2.66
N PHE A 85 -29.39 8.99 3.05
CA PHE A 85 -30.13 9.81 4.02
C PHE A 85 -31.02 10.86 3.34
N TYR A 86 -30.54 11.44 2.24
CA TYR A 86 -31.22 12.53 1.53
C TYR A 86 -31.35 12.20 0.04
N LEU A 87 -32.58 12.18 -0.46
CA LEU A 87 -32.89 12.09 -1.89
C LEU A 87 -33.62 13.36 -2.34
N ASP A 88 -33.04 14.08 -3.31
CA ASP A 88 -33.60 15.31 -3.89
C ASP A 88 -33.89 16.37 -2.83
N HIS A 89 -32.93 16.58 -1.92
CA HIS A 89 -33.02 17.48 -0.77
C HIS A 89 -34.14 17.14 0.23
N LYS A 90 -34.79 15.98 0.09
CA LYS A 90 -35.78 15.46 1.05
C LYS A 90 -35.19 14.30 1.85
N LEU A 91 -35.48 14.28 3.15
CA LEU A 91 -35.07 13.17 4.03
C LEU A 91 -35.76 11.87 3.60
N CYS A 92 -35.01 10.77 3.57
CA CYS A 92 -35.57 9.43 3.44
C CYS A 92 -36.06 8.99 4.82
N PHE A 93 -37.37 8.92 5.02
CA PHE A 93 -37.94 8.46 6.28
C PHE A 93 -37.82 6.93 6.41
N LYS A 94 -37.68 6.44 7.65
CA LYS A 94 -37.55 5.01 7.95
C LYS A 94 -38.68 4.16 7.35
N HIS A 95 -39.93 4.63 7.41
CA HIS A 95 -41.07 3.92 6.82
C HIS A 95 -40.94 3.72 5.28
N GLN A 96 -40.36 4.69 4.56
CA GLN A 96 -40.15 4.59 3.11
C GLN A 96 -39.02 3.60 2.79
N ILE A 97 -38.02 3.53 3.67
CA ILE A 97 -36.91 2.58 3.55
C ILE A 97 -37.41 1.15 3.78
N ASP A 98 -38.26 0.95 4.79
CA ASP A 98 -38.80 -0.37 5.12
C ASP A 98 -39.77 -0.84 4.03
N GLN A 99 -40.69 0.03 3.56
CA GLN A 99 -41.59 -0.27 2.44
C GLN A 99 -40.82 -0.64 1.15
N ALA A 100 -39.77 0.12 0.82
CA ALA A 100 -38.95 -0.13 -0.36
C ALA A 100 -38.10 -1.40 -0.23
N LYS A 101 -37.73 -1.83 0.98
CA LYS A 101 -37.04 -3.11 1.19
C LYS A 101 -37.96 -4.30 1.04
N ASP A 102 -39.19 -4.18 1.51
CA ASP A 102 -40.20 -5.24 1.43
C ASP A 102 -40.65 -5.44 -0.03
N GLU A 103 -40.86 -4.35 -0.77
CA GLU A 103 -41.32 -4.39 -2.17
C GLU A 103 -40.27 -4.97 -3.13
N TYR A 104 -38.97 -4.71 -2.89
CA TYR A 104 -37.87 -5.16 -3.74
C TYR A 104 -37.00 -6.25 -3.08
N GLN A 105 -37.53 -7.00 -2.12
CA GLN A 105 -36.77 -7.94 -1.30
C GLN A 105 -35.97 -8.96 -2.13
N ASP A 106 -36.64 -9.61 -3.09
CA ASP A 106 -36.03 -10.66 -3.93
C ASP A 106 -34.89 -10.09 -4.80
N GLU A 107 -35.13 -8.92 -5.43
CA GLU A 107 -34.14 -8.25 -6.27
C GLU A 107 -32.94 -7.73 -5.46
N LEU A 108 -33.19 -7.29 -4.22
CA LEU A 108 -32.15 -6.86 -3.30
C LEU A 108 -31.32 -8.03 -2.79
N GLN A 109 -31.93 -9.21 -2.61
CA GLN A 109 -31.23 -10.42 -2.20
C GLN A 109 -30.30 -10.92 -3.32
N GLU A 110 -30.80 -11.07 -4.55
CA GLU A 110 -29.98 -11.46 -5.71
C GLU A 110 -28.79 -10.52 -5.91
N LEU A 111 -29.04 -9.20 -5.73
CA LEU A 111 -27.98 -8.20 -5.85
C LEU A 111 -26.96 -8.26 -4.71
N LYS A 112 -27.37 -8.60 -3.48
CA LYS A 112 -26.44 -8.81 -2.35
C LYS A 112 -25.56 -10.03 -2.57
N GLU A 113 -26.13 -11.11 -3.09
CA GLU A 113 -25.39 -12.34 -3.40
C GLU A 113 -24.33 -12.09 -4.48
N LYS A 114 -24.69 -11.37 -5.55
CA LYS A 114 -23.74 -10.92 -6.58
C LYS A 114 -22.65 -10.01 -6.02
N GLU A 115 -23.00 -9.04 -5.18
CA GLU A 115 -22.00 -8.17 -4.53
C GLU A 115 -21.05 -8.96 -3.63
N LEU A 116 -21.55 -9.95 -2.88
CA LEU A 116 -20.72 -10.79 -2.03
C LEU A 116 -19.73 -11.61 -2.86
N GLN A 117 -20.19 -12.22 -3.95
CA GLN A 117 -19.33 -12.95 -4.88
C GLN A 117 -18.26 -12.04 -5.50
N GLU A 118 -18.64 -10.86 -5.97
CA GLU A 118 -17.68 -9.88 -6.52
C GLU A 118 -16.66 -9.43 -5.46
N GLU A 119 -17.08 -9.22 -4.21
CA GLU A 119 -16.19 -8.86 -3.11
C GLU A 119 -15.21 -10.00 -2.76
N GLU A 120 -15.69 -11.25 -2.75
CA GLU A 120 -14.86 -12.44 -2.57
C GLU A 120 -13.86 -12.61 -3.72
N ASP A 121 -14.28 -12.40 -4.97
CA ASP A 121 -13.43 -12.45 -6.14
C ASP A 121 -12.36 -11.34 -6.12
N ILE A 122 -12.73 -10.12 -5.74
CA ILE A 122 -11.79 -9.01 -5.58
C ILE A 122 -10.77 -9.33 -4.49
N LYS A 123 -11.24 -9.81 -3.32
CA LYS A 123 -10.37 -10.19 -2.20
C LYS A 123 -9.42 -11.32 -2.59
N SER A 124 -9.93 -12.35 -3.26
CA SER A 124 -9.15 -13.46 -3.79
C SER A 124 -8.10 -12.99 -4.79
N ARG A 125 -8.48 -12.10 -5.72
CA ARG A 125 -7.55 -11.51 -6.69
C ARG A 125 -6.47 -10.65 -6.03
N LEU A 126 -6.82 -9.87 -5.01
CA LEU A 126 -5.86 -9.07 -4.25
C LEU A 126 -4.91 -9.94 -3.45
N ALA A 127 -5.42 -10.98 -2.79
CA ALA A 127 -4.61 -11.96 -2.08
C ALA A 127 -3.61 -12.64 -3.03
N LYS A 128 -4.09 -13.14 -4.18
CA LYS A 128 -3.23 -13.74 -5.21
C LYS A 128 -2.18 -12.76 -5.72
N ARG A 129 -2.53 -11.49 -5.93
CA ARG A 129 -1.56 -10.44 -6.33
C ARG A 129 -0.49 -10.22 -5.27
N ALA A 130 -0.90 -10.06 -4.01
CA ALA A 130 0.03 -9.88 -2.89
C ALA A 130 0.97 -11.09 -2.75
N GLU A 131 0.43 -12.30 -2.90
CA GLU A 131 1.19 -13.54 -2.90
C GLU A 131 2.19 -13.59 -4.07
N THR A 132 1.77 -13.26 -5.29
CA THR A 132 2.70 -13.24 -6.45
C THR A 132 3.80 -12.20 -6.31
N GLU A 133 3.52 -11.04 -5.70
CA GLU A 133 4.53 -10.02 -5.44
C GLU A 133 5.50 -10.45 -4.34
N LEU A 134 5.02 -11.16 -3.31
CA LEU A 134 5.89 -11.78 -2.31
C LEU A 134 6.81 -12.82 -2.95
N TYR A 135 6.26 -13.72 -3.78
CA TYR A 135 7.06 -14.72 -4.49
C TYR A 135 8.07 -14.08 -5.44
N LYS A 136 7.72 -12.97 -6.07
CA LYS A 136 8.67 -12.19 -6.88
C LYS A 136 9.82 -11.63 -6.05
N LYS A 137 9.53 -11.06 -4.89
CA LYS A 137 10.56 -10.52 -3.99
C LYS A 137 11.44 -11.62 -3.37
N ALA A 138 10.86 -12.77 -3.07
CA ALA A 138 11.55 -13.94 -2.53
C ALA A 138 12.20 -14.82 -3.61
N ASN A 139 12.22 -14.40 -4.88
CA ASN A 139 12.78 -15.14 -6.02
C ASN A 139 12.18 -16.54 -6.26
N LEU A 140 10.90 -16.74 -5.92
CA LEU A 140 10.13 -17.99 -6.10
C LEU A 140 9.32 -18.04 -7.41
N ILE A 141 9.62 -17.15 -8.37
CA ILE A 141 8.84 -17.02 -9.60
C ILE A 141 8.96 -18.30 -10.43
N GLY A 142 7.80 -18.83 -10.86
CA GLY A 142 7.76 -19.96 -11.79
C GLY A 142 7.87 -21.33 -11.13
N LEU A 143 8.10 -21.39 -9.81
CA LEU A 143 8.03 -22.61 -9.02
C LEU A 143 6.60 -23.19 -9.01
N ASP A 144 5.59 -22.31 -9.09
CA ASP A 144 4.20 -22.72 -9.27
C ASP A 144 3.96 -23.40 -10.63
N GLY A 145 3.44 -24.62 -10.54
CA GLY A 145 3.17 -25.47 -11.70
C GLY A 145 4.44 -25.87 -12.46
N LEU A 146 5.62 -25.85 -11.82
CA LEU A 146 6.87 -26.29 -12.43
C LEU A 146 6.77 -27.72 -12.94
N PHE A 147 6.24 -28.64 -12.11
CA PHE A 147 6.02 -30.03 -12.48
C PHE A 147 5.17 -30.19 -13.75
N ASP A 148 4.05 -29.47 -13.84
CA ASP A 148 3.16 -29.53 -14.99
C ASP A 148 3.78 -28.95 -16.25
N LYS A 149 4.57 -27.87 -16.11
CA LYS A 149 5.33 -27.30 -17.23
C LYS A 149 6.39 -28.28 -17.71
N MET A 150 7.12 -28.92 -16.80
CA MET A 150 8.12 -29.94 -17.13
C MET A 150 7.50 -31.10 -17.92
N LEU A 151 6.34 -31.60 -17.48
CA LEU A 151 5.63 -32.67 -18.19
C LEU A 151 5.09 -32.22 -19.56
N LYS A 152 4.61 -30.98 -19.65
CA LYS A 152 4.09 -30.42 -20.90
C LYS A 152 5.19 -30.23 -21.95
N ASP A 153 6.36 -29.79 -21.52
CA ASP A 153 7.50 -29.51 -22.40
C ASP A 153 8.32 -30.79 -22.72
N ASP A 154 8.05 -31.91 -22.03
CA ASP A 154 8.69 -33.20 -22.28
C ASP A 154 8.08 -33.89 -23.52
N PRO A 155 8.87 -34.08 -24.61
CA PRO A 155 8.39 -34.74 -25.83
C PRO A 155 8.09 -36.23 -25.63
N GLU A 156 8.64 -36.87 -24.60
CA GLU A 156 8.39 -38.28 -24.30
C GLU A 156 7.13 -38.48 -23.45
N HIS A 157 6.70 -37.47 -22.68
CA HIS A 157 5.49 -37.56 -21.86
C HIS A 157 4.24 -37.89 -22.68
N ALA A 158 4.11 -37.32 -23.88
CA ALA A 158 3.01 -37.62 -24.80
C ALA A 158 2.99 -39.09 -25.25
N LYS A 159 4.18 -39.68 -25.47
CA LYS A 159 4.32 -41.10 -25.88
C LYS A 159 4.10 -42.04 -24.70
N LEU A 160 4.60 -41.69 -23.53
CA LEU A 160 4.41 -42.46 -22.29
C LEU A 160 2.95 -42.49 -21.86
N SER A 161 2.19 -41.44 -22.18
CA SER A 161 0.75 -41.37 -21.89
C SER A 161 -0.09 -42.35 -22.70
N GLU A 162 0.44 -42.93 -23.78
CA GLU A 162 -0.24 -43.97 -24.56
C GLU A 162 -0.25 -45.33 -23.83
N VAL A 163 0.60 -45.51 -22.82
CA VAL A 163 0.71 -46.74 -22.02
C VAL A 163 0.42 -46.41 -20.55
N PRO A 164 -0.84 -46.57 -20.08
CA PRO A 164 -1.24 -46.14 -18.75
C PRO A 164 -0.43 -46.74 -17.59
N THR A 165 0.08 -47.97 -17.75
CA THR A 165 0.92 -48.64 -16.75
C THR A 165 2.28 -47.97 -16.56
N LEU A 166 2.79 -47.22 -17.55
CA LEU A 166 4.04 -46.44 -17.42
C LEU A 166 3.84 -45.12 -16.67
N LEU A 167 2.59 -44.68 -16.50
CA LEU A 167 2.24 -43.52 -15.68
C LEU A 167 1.90 -43.91 -14.23
N GLU A 168 1.92 -45.21 -13.90
CA GLU A 168 1.78 -45.66 -12.51
C GLU A 168 2.92 -45.09 -11.68
N GLY A 169 2.57 -44.27 -10.68
CA GLY A 169 3.52 -43.55 -9.82
C GLY A 169 3.76 -42.09 -10.22
N LEU A 170 3.27 -41.61 -11.37
CA LEU A 170 3.39 -40.18 -11.72
C LEU A 170 2.59 -39.29 -10.76
N GLU A 171 1.44 -39.76 -10.29
CA GLU A 171 0.65 -39.05 -9.29
C GLU A 171 1.35 -39.03 -7.91
N GLU A 172 2.01 -40.13 -7.53
CA GLU A 172 2.83 -40.16 -6.31
C GLU A 172 4.02 -39.18 -6.41
N MET A 173 4.66 -39.10 -7.58
CA MET A 173 5.72 -38.14 -7.85
C MET A 173 5.22 -36.69 -7.84
N ARG A 174 4.00 -36.46 -8.35
CA ARG A 174 3.33 -35.16 -8.29
C ARG A 174 3.06 -34.74 -6.86
N GLU A 175 2.50 -35.63 -6.02
CA GLU A 175 2.24 -35.35 -4.60
C GLU A 175 3.54 -35.07 -3.84
N LYS A 176 4.59 -35.87 -4.07
CA LYS A 176 5.93 -35.63 -3.50
C LYS A 176 6.47 -34.27 -3.94
N HIS A 177 6.41 -33.96 -5.23
CA HIS A 177 6.88 -32.67 -5.74
C HIS A 177 6.11 -31.49 -5.15
N GLN A 178 4.78 -31.59 -5.03
CA GLN A 178 3.95 -30.56 -4.40
C GLN A 178 4.35 -30.36 -2.93
N THR A 179 4.56 -31.45 -2.20
CA THR A 179 4.97 -31.41 -0.79
C THR A 179 6.35 -30.75 -0.63
N THR A 180 7.36 -31.22 -1.36
CA THR A 180 8.72 -30.65 -1.33
C THR A 180 8.73 -29.19 -1.80
N THR A 181 7.91 -28.85 -2.80
CA THR A 181 7.79 -27.47 -3.28
C THR A 181 7.15 -26.55 -2.22
N ALA A 182 6.14 -27.03 -1.50
CA ALA A 182 5.51 -26.28 -0.42
C ALA A 182 6.49 -26.05 0.75
N GLU A 183 7.26 -27.08 1.14
CA GLU A 183 8.32 -26.97 2.15
C GLU A 183 9.41 -25.98 1.73
N LEU A 184 9.89 -26.07 0.49
CA LEU A 184 10.87 -25.16 -0.09
C LEU A 184 10.39 -23.71 -0.06
N LYS A 185 9.13 -23.46 -0.44
CA LYS A 185 8.52 -22.13 -0.39
C LYS A 185 8.49 -21.59 1.03
N GLY A 186 8.03 -22.39 1.99
CA GLY A 186 7.99 -22.01 3.40
C GLY A 186 9.36 -21.57 3.89
N LEU A 187 10.39 -22.38 3.61
CA LEU A 187 11.76 -22.10 4.02
C LEU A 187 12.30 -20.81 3.39
N ILE A 188 12.11 -20.61 2.09
CA ILE A 188 12.59 -19.41 1.39
C ILE A 188 11.86 -18.15 1.87
N ILE A 189 10.55 -18.24 2.13
CA ILE A 189 9.75 -17.12 2.66
C ILE A 189 10.20 -16.77 4.08
N ASP A 190 10.47 -17.76 4.92
CA ASP A 190 10.98 -17.55 6.28
C ASP A 190 12.36 -16.90 6.27
N LEU A 191 13.26 -17.34 5.38
CA LEU A 191 14.56 -16.70 5.17
C LEU A 191 14.40 -15.26 4.70
N TYR A 192 13.51 -15.00 3.74
CA TYR A 192 13.21 -13.65 3.28
C TYR A 192 12.73 -12.75 4.43
N TYR A 193 11.83 -13.23 5.30
CA TYR A 193 11.38 -12.43 6.44
C TYR A 193 12.47 -12.16 7.47
N LYS A 194 13.35 -13.14 7.74
CA LYS A 194 14.52 -12.95 8.61
C LYS A 194 15.48 -11.92 8.01
N GLU A 195 15.76 -12.00 6.72
CA GLU A 195 16.58 -11.02 5.99
C GLU A 195 15.99 -9.61 6.11
N GLN A 196 14.68 -9.45 5.87
CA GLN A 196 14.00 -8.17 5.99
C GLN A 196 14.00 -7.63 7.43
N ALA A 197 13.92 -8.51 8.43
CA ALA A 197 14.01 -8.10 9.83
C ALA A 197 15.41 -7.60 10.18
N GLU A 198 16.45 -8.29 9.71
CA GLU A 198 17.84 -7.91 9.95
C GLU A 198 18.20 -6.59 9.26
N ILE A 199 17.79 -6.40 8.00
CA ILE A 199 17.97 -5.14 7.27
C ILE A 199 17.31 -3.97 8.01
N LYS A 200 16.09 -4.16 8.52
CA LYS A 200 15.39 -3.11 9.27
C LYS A 200 16.06 -2.81 10.60
N LEU A 201 16.54 -3.83 11.30
CA LEU A 201 17.26 -3.66 12.56
C LEU A 201 18.54 -2.86 12.34
N TRP A 202 19.35 -3.25 11.35
CA TRP A 202 20.56 -2.53 10.97
C TRP A 202 20.25 -1.08 10.56
N GLN A 203 19.27 -0.86 9.68
CA GLN A 203 18.88 0.50 9.26
C GLN A 203 18.44 1.38 10.44
N SER A 204 17.66 0.82 11.38
CA SER A 204 17.20 1.54 12.56
C SER A 204 18.37 1.91 13.48
N ALA A 205 19.25 0.95 13.78
CA ALA A 205 20.42 1.19 14.63
C ALA A 205 21.39 2.21 14.01
N MET A 206 21.62 2.07 12.70
CA MET A 206 22.45 2.99 11.90
C MET A 206 21.89 4.42 11.94
N THR A 207 20.58 4.57 11.71
CA THR A 207 19.93 5.89 11.71
C THR A 207 20.00 6.51 13.11
N GLU A 208 19.74 5.73 14.16
CA GLU A 208 19.78 6.21 15.54
C GLU A 208 21.17 6.71 15.95
N ASP A 209 22.23 5.97 15.62
CA ASP A 209 23.60 6.35 15.99
C ASP A 209 24.08 7.57 15.20
N VAL A 210 23.77 7.65 13.89
CA VAL A 210 24.07 8.82 13.07
C VAL A 210 23.30 10.06 13.57
N ASP A 211 22.01 9.92 13.89
CA ASP A 211 21.19 11.03 14.36
C ASP A 211 21.70 11.59 15.70
N LYS A 212 22.14 10.72 16.62
CA LYS A 212 22.77 11.15 17.88
C LYS A 212 24.04 11.97 17.62
N LYS A 213 24.89 11.52 16.69
CA LYS A 213 26.15 12.22 16.36
C LYS A 213 25.92 13.52 15.59
N ASP A 214 24.90 13.58 14.73
CA ASP A 214 24.48 14.82 14.08
C ASP A 214 23.93 15.81 15.11
N GLU A 215 23.14 15.35 16.09
CA GLU A 215 22.65 16.20 17.18
C GLU A 215 23.82 16.74 18.05
N GLU A 216 24.76 15.89 18.45
CA GLU A 216 25.99 16.31 19.15
C GLU A 216 26.75 17.39 18.34
N SER A 217 26.95 17.17 17.04
CA SER A 217 27.63 18.10 16.14
C SER A 217 26.89 19.45 16.03
N ARG A 218 25.57 19.42 15.86
CA ARG A 218 24.74 20.64 15.82
C ARG A 218 24.82 21.43 17.11
N THR A 219 24.79 20.76 18.26
CA THR A 219 24.91 21.47 19.55
C THR A 219 26.27 22.16 19.70
N LEU A 220 27.35 21.53 19.22
CA LEU A 220 28.68 22.11 19.25
C LEU A 220 28.80 23.33 18.35
N VAL A 221 28.29 23.25 17.12
CA VAL A 221 28.27 24.38 16.17
C VAL A 221 27.43 25.53 16.70
N ASN A 222 26.24 25.24 17.25
CA ASN A 222 25.37 26.28 17.81
C ASN A 222 26.02 27.00 19.01
N LYS A 223 26.68 26.27 19.91
CA LYS A 223 27.44 26.86 21.02
C LYS A 223 28.54 27.79 20.52
N PHE A 224 29.30 27.36 19.51
CA PHE A 224 30.34 28.20 18.92
C PHE A 224 29.77 29.42 18.21
N GLU A 225 28.64 29.31 17.51
CA GLU A 225 27.97 30.47 16.91
C GLU A 225 27.55 31.53 17.94
N GLU A 226 27.06 31.11 19.10
CA GLU A 226 26.71 32.03 20.18
C GLU A 226 27.93 32.77 20.72
N VAL A 227 29.03 32.04 20.96
CA VAL A 227 30.29 32.63 21.43
C VAL A 227 30.85 33.57 20.37
N LYS A 228 30.91 33.15 19.10
CA LYS A 228 31.32 33.98 17.96
C LYS A 228 30.55 35.29 17.88
N LYS A 229 29.21 35.26 17.99
CA LYS A 229 28.37 36.46 17.93
C LYS A 229 28.69 37.43 19.07
N LYS A 230 28.83 36.93 20.31
CA LYS A 230 29.18 37.73 21.49
C LYS A 230 30.58 38.32 21.38
N THR A 231 31.58 37.50 21.09
CA THR A 231 32.99 37.92 21.02
C THR A 231 33.22 38.96 19.93
N ILE A 232 32.56 38.83 18.77
CA ILE A 232 32.65 39.85 17.70
C ILE A 232 32.03 41.18 18.17
N GLN A 233 30.85 41.16 18.79
CA GLN A 233 30.22 42.38 19.31
C GLN A 233 31.09 43.09 20.35
N GLU A 234 31.68 42.33 21.28
CA GLU A 234 32.58 42.86 22.30
C GLU A 234 33.88 43.41 21.71
N ALA A 235 34.46 42.74 20.70
CA ALA A 235 35.68 43.20 20.03
C ALA A 235 35.46 44.52 19.25
N PHE A 236 34.24 44.78 18.76
CA PHE A 236 33.89 46.07 18.16
C PHE A 236 33.75 47.19 19.18
N GLN A 237 33.30 46.88 20.40
CA GLN A 237 33.12 47.85 21.48
C GLN A 237 34.45 48.18 22.19
N ASP A 238 35.31 47.19 22.38
CA ASP A 238 36.60 47.33 23.07
C ASP A 238 37.78 47.25 22.07
N ARG A 239 38.18 48.41 21.54
CA ARG A 239 39.28 48.51 20.56
C ARG A 239 40.66 48.18 21.13
N ALA A 240 40.84 48.17 22.45
CA ALA A 240 42.14 47.89 23.07
C ALA A 240 42.40 46.38 23.14
N PHE A 241 41.39 45.58 23.47
CA PHE A 241 41.50 44.13 23.64
C PHE A 241 40.81 43.32 22.52
N GLY A 242 40.19 43.97 21.54
CA GLY A 242 39.44 43.30 20.46
C GLY A 242 40.27 42.32 19.63
N GLU A 243 41.54 42.62 19.34
CA GLU A 243 42.42 41.70 18.58
C GLU A 243 42.75 40.42 19.37
N GLU A 244 42.97 40.54 20.69
CA GLU A 244 43.22 39.40 21.57
C GLU A 244 41.98 38.50 21.67
N LYS A 245 40.79 39.10 21.82
CA LYS A 245 39.52 38.37 21.83
C LYS A 245 39.27 37.61 20.52
N LEU A 246 39.60 38.21 19.38
CA LEU A 246 39.49 37.55 18.07
C LEU A 246 40.50 36.40 17.91
N LYS A 247 41.73 36.55 18.44
CA LYS A 247 42.70 35.44 18.47
C LYS A 247 42.21 34.27 19.32
N ASN A 248 41.63 34.53 20.48
CA ASN A 248 41.05 33.47 21.32
C ASN A 248 39.89 32.76 20.62
N LEU A 249 39.05 33.51 19.89
CA LEU A 249 37.96 32.93 19.09
C LEU A 249 38.47 32.00 17.97
N LEU A 250 39.62 32.31 17.36
CA LEU A 250 40.26 31.42 16.39
C LEU A 250 40.73 30.12 17.04
N VAL A 251 41.31 30.19 18.24
CA VAL A 251 41.72 28.99 19.00
C VAL A 251 40.50 28.13 19.36
N GLU A 252 39.38 28.75 19.76
CA GLU A 252 38.12 28.03 20.01
C GLU A 252 37.52 27.43 18.73
N ASN A 253 37.68 28.10 17.58
CA ASN A 253 37.26 27.55 16.29
C ASN A 253 38.06 26.30 15.92
N ASP A 254 39.38 26.35 16.10
CA ASP A 254 40.26 25.21 15.85
C ASP A 254 39.89 24.04 16.78
N ALA A 255 39.67 24.31 18.07
CA ALA A 255 39.21 23.31 19.03
C ALA A 255 37.85 22.70 18.64
N MET A 256 36.89 23.52 18.19
CA MET A 256 35.61 23.04 17.66
C MET A 256 35.82 22.12 16.45
N GLN A 257 36.68 22.52 15.51
CA GLN A 257 36.99 21.71 14.34
C GLN A 257 37.57 20.35 14.72
N TYR A 258 38.48 20.29 15.69
CA TYR A 258 39.01 19.03 16.21
C TYR A 258 37.91 18.14 16.81
N ASN A 259 37.02 18.71 17.61
CA ASN A 259 35.93 17.96 18.23
C ASN A 259 34.93 17.43 17.18
N LEU A 260 34.61 18.22 16.15
CA LEU A 260 33.77 17.76 15.03
C LEU A 260 34.43 16.61 14.27
N MET A 261 35.74 16.69 14.04
CA MET A 261 36.50 15.61 13.41
C MET A 261 36.48 14.34 14.25
N GLU A 262 36.62 14.46 15.59
CA GLU A 262 36.54 13.33 16.50
C GLU A 262 35.16 12.66 16.46
N ILE A 263 34.09 13.45 16.47
CA ILE A 263 32.71 12.95 16.34
C ILE A 263 32.54 12.17 15.02
N GLU A 264 33.05 12.70 13.91
CA GLU A 264 32.98 12.06 12.60
C GLU A 264 33.75 10.73 12.58
N VAL A 265 34.96 10.69 13.13
CA VAL A 265 35.77 9.46 13.20
C VAL A 265 35.07 8.40 14.04
N VAL A 266 34.55 8.76 15.21
CA VAL A 266 33.80 7.83 16.07
C VAL A 266 32.52 7.35 15.38
N CYS A 267 31.79 8.25 14.72
CA CYS A 267 30.60 7.88 13.95
C CYS A 267 30.96 6.87 12.85
N PHE A 268 32.02 7.13 12.08
CA PHE A 268 32.48 6.22 11.03
C PHE A 268 32.83 4.82 11.60
N ASP A 269 33.57 4.76 12.71
CA ASP A 269 33.94 3.48 13.33
C ASP A 269 32.71 2.70 13.83
N GLN A 270 31.73 3.38 14.41
CA GLN A 270 30.48 2.76 14.86
C GLN A 270 29.66 2.21 13.69
N VAL A 271 29.52 2.99 12.62
CA VAL A 271 28.86 2.59 11.38
C VAL A 271 29.53 1.36 10.77
N GLN A 272 30.87 1.35 10.70
CA GLN A 272 31.64 0.22 10.20
C GLN A 272 31.46 -1.03 11.07
N HIS A 273 31.40 -0.86 12.40
CA HIS A 273 31.12 -1.96 13.31
C HIS A 273 29.72 -2.54 13.11
N LEU A 274 28.69 -1.68 13.00
CA LEU A 274 27.32 -2.13 12.70
C LEU A 274 27.23 -2.86 11.37
N TRP A 275 27.96 -2.39 10.35
CA TRP A 275 28.04 -3.08 9.06
C TRP A 275 28.65 -4.48 9.18
N ARG A 276 29.73 -4.65 9.95
CA ARG A 276 30.34 -5.98 10.17
C ARG A 276 29.39 -6.93 10.89
N LEU A 277 28.68 -6.46 11.91
CA LEU A 277 27.68 -7.28 12.61
C LEU A 277 26.57 -7.73 11.66
N PHE A 278 26.10 -6.82 10.80
CA PHE A 278 25.12 -7.13 9.78
C PHE A 278 25.65 -8.17 8.78
N GLU A 279 26.88 -8.02 8.28
CA GLU A 279 27.51 -9.00 7.39
C GLU A 279 27.62 -10.38 8.05
N GLU A 280 28.11 -10.46 9.28
CA GLU A 280 28.22 -11.72 10.03
C GLU A 280 26.87 -12.42 10.20
N ALA A 281 25.84 -11.67 10.58
CA ALA A 281 24.48 -12.18 10.71
C ALA A 281 23.92 -12.67 9.36
N PHE A 282 24.16 -11.90 8.30
CA PHE A 282 23.71 -12.22 6.95
C PHE A 282 24.39 -13.48 6.39
N TYR A 283 25.72 -13.60 6.52
CA TYR A 283 26.45 -14.79 6.09
C TYR A 283 26.06 -16.02 6.90
N SER A 284 25.88 -15.88 8.22
CA SER A 284 25.38 -16.98 9.06
C SER A 284 24.00 -17.47 8.60
N MET A 285 23.10 -16.54 8.24
CA MET A 285 21.78 -16.88 7.72
C MET A 285 21.86 -17.65 6.40
N ILE A 286 22.73 -17.22 5.48
CA ILE A 286 22.95 -17.91 4.20
C ILE A 286 23.53 -19.31 4.41
N ASP A 287 24.52 -19.46 5.27
CA ASP A 287 25.18 -20.75 5.49
C ASP A 287 24.25 -21.75 6.17
N ASN A 288 23.42 -21.30 7.12
CA ASN A 288 22.34 -22.12 7.67
C ASN A 288 21.32 -22.51 6.58
N GLY A 289 20.97 -21.58 5.68
CA GLY A 289 20.10 -21.86 4.53
C GLY A 289 20.67 -22.95 3.61
N LYS A 290 21.98 -22.91 3.30
CA LYS A 290 22.65 -23.93 2.46
C LYS A 290 22.61 -25.32 3.07
N GLN A 291 22.71 -25.45 4.40
CA GLN A 291 22.65 -26.75 5.07
C GLN A 291 21.31 -27.47 4.86
N HIS A 292 20.23 -26.72 4.67
CA HIS A 292 18.92 -27.29 4.35
C HIS A 292 18.82 -27.87 2.93
N PHE A 293 19.75 -27.54 2.02
CA PHE A 293 19.76 -28.00 0.63
C PHE A 293 20.82 -29.07 0.33
N ASN A 294 21.74 -29.32 1.27
CA ASN A 294 22.82 -30.31 1.13
C ASN A 294 22.49 -31.69 1.75
N ASN A 295 21.30 -31.84 2.34
CA ASN A 295 20.75 -33.10 2.84
C ASN A 295 19.55 -33.53 2.00
#